data_AF-A0A7S2YIE2-F1
#
_entry.id   AF-A0A7S2YIE2-F1
#
_cell.length_a   1.000
_cell.length_b   1.000
_cell.length_c   1.000
_cell.angle_alpha   90.00
_cell.angle_beta   90.00
_cell.angle_gamma   90.00
#
_symmetry.space_group_name_H-M   'P 1'
#
loop_
_entity.id
_entity.type
_entity.pdbx_description
1 polymer ?
#
loop_
_entity_poly.entity_id
_entity_poly.type
_entity_poly.pdbx_seq_one_letter_code
_entity_poly.pdbx_strand_id
1 'polypeptide(L)'
;GLYPADAEPAEFSFSDVYCPVDFENARQGEARVWSIFSKIVDPSKNFQETFQEYAMGKDMGNRMPLYVKPHELLSVTDVMHLMTSHYEGTVLDSTNDVGAGLFGSPYRPRPLSWKYNESTYVNERSV
;
A
#
# COMPACT_ATOMS: atom_id res chain seq x y z
N GLY A 1 26.88 13.22 -3.70
CA GLY A 1 25.43 13.00 -3.92
C GLY A 1 24.79 12.63 -2.60
N LEU A 2 23.52 12.23 -2.60
CA LEU A 2 22.83 11.73 -1.39
C LEU A 2 23.26 10.29 -1.01
N TYR A 3 23.99 9.59 -1.89
CA TYR A 3 24.59 8.29 -1.64
C TYR A 3 26.12 8.42 -1.43
N PRO A 4 26.72 7.71 -0.45
CA PRO A 4 28.16 7.77 -0.19
C PRO A 4 28.99 7.35 -1.42
N ALA A 5 30.13 8.02 -1.63
CA ALA A 5 30.98 7.77 -2.79
C ALA A 5 31.81 6.49 -2.69
N ASP A 6 32.00 6.00 -1.47
CA ASP A 6 32.75 4.81 -1.09
C ASP A 6 31.85 3.58 -0.84
N ALA A 7 30.53 3.73 -0.94
CA ALA A 7 29.59 2.62 -0.78
C ALA A 7 29.49 1.77 -2.06
N GLU A 8 29.14 0.49 -1.88
CA GLU A 8 29.02 -0.48 -2.96
C GLU A 8 27.86 -0.13 -3.91
N PRO A 9 28.09 0.12 -5.21
CA PRO A 9 27.04 0.55 -6.13
C PRO A 9 25.86 -0.44 -6.25
N ALA A 10 26.08 -1.71 -5.96
CA ALA A 10 25.04 -2.75 -5.96
C ALA A 10 24.04 -2.62 -4.80
N GLU A 11 24.43 -1.95 -3.71
CA GLU A 11 23.55 -1.66 -2.57
C GLU A 11 22.75 -0.36 -2.76
N PHE A 12 22.96 0.35 -3.87
CA PHE A 12 22.24 1.57 -4.17
C PHE A 12 20.76 1.30 -4.42
N SER A 13 19.92 1.94 -3.61
CA SER A 13 18.47 1.94 -3.77
C SER A 13 17.98 3.37 -3.99
N PHE A 14 17.37 3.61 -5.14
CA PHE A 14 16.87 4.95 -5.50
C PHE A 14 15.80 5.44 -4.51
N SER A 15 14.91 4.54 -4.09
CA SER A 15 13.84 4.86 -3.13
C SER A 15 14.43 5.29 -1.78
N ASP A 16 15.39 4.55 -1.24
CA ASP A 16 15.99 4.87 0.07
C ASP A 16 16.79 6.18 0.07
N VAL A 17 17.31 6.59 -1.09
CA VAL A 17 18.16 7.77 -1.19
C VAL A 17 17.34 9.03 -1.46
N TYR A 18 16.29 8.94 -2.29
CA TYR A 18 15.56 10.12 -2.78
C TYR A 18 14.15 10.26 -2.22
N CYS A 19 13.53 9.18 -1.75
CA CYS A 19 12.19 9.21 -1.16
C CYS A 19 12.04 8.08 -0.11
N PRO A 20 12.76 8.16 1.03
CA PRO A 20 12.64 7.17 2.08
C PRO A 20 11.17 7.03 2.51
N VAL A 21 10.69 5.80 2.62
CA VAL A 21 9.29 5.53 2.95
C VAL A 21 9.03 5.92 4.40
N ASP A 22 8.04 6.80 4.59
CA ASP A 22 7.50 7.16 5.90
C ASP A 22 6.07 6.62 6.05
N PHE A 23 5.44 6.91 7.19
CA PHE A 23 4.09 6.44 7.49
C PHE A 23 3.07 6.89 6.43
N GLU A 24 3.12 8.14 6.00
CA GLU A 24 2.14 8.70 5.07
C GLU A 24 2.30 8.09 3.67
N ASN A 25 3.55 7.96 3.19
CA ASN A 25 3.86 7.35 1.91
C ASN A 25 3.52 5.86 1.88
N ALA A 26 3.73 5.15 3.00
CA ALA A 26 3.30 3.77 3.14
C ALA A 26 1.77 3.64 2.99
N ARG A 27 1.01 4.47 3.70
CA ARG A 27 -0.47 4.43 3.68
C ARG A 27 -1.07 4.90 2.36
N GLN A 28 -0.55 5.96 1.75
CA GLN A 28 -1.14 6.54 0.54
C GLN A 28 -0.62 5.94 -0.77
N GLY A 29 0.58 5.35 -0.75
CA GLY A 29 1.27 4.80 -1.91
C GLY A 29 1.40 3.29 -1.82
N GLU A 30 2.24 2.82 -0.90
CA GLU A 30 2.62 1.40 -0.80
C GLU A 30 1.42 0.49 -0.53
N ALA A 31 0.44 0.94 0.25
CA ALA A 31 -0.79 0.19 0.50
C ALA A 31 -1.50 -0.19 -0.82
N ARG A 32 -1.56 0.70 -1.81
CA ARG A 32 -2.20 0.43 -3.11
C ARG A 32 -1.45 -0.68 -3.86
N VAL A 33 -0.12 -0.63 -3.86
CA VAL A 33 0.73 -1.66 -4.47
C VAL A 33 0.53 -2.99 -3.74
N TRP A 34 0.51 -2.96 -2.40
CA TRP A 34 0.25 -4.13 -1.56
C TRP A 34 -1.11 -4.76 -1.86
N SER A 35 -2.16 -3.96 -2.04
CA SER A 35 -3.50 -4.45 -2.36
C SER A 35 -3.52 -5.22 -3.70
N ILE A 36 -2.84 -4.69 -4.72
CA ILE A 36 -2.71 -5.36 -6.02
C ILE A 36 -1.89 -6.64 -5.86
N PHE A 37 -0.70 -6.56 -5.26
CA PHE A 37 0.20 -7.72 -5.13
C PHE A 37 -0.43 -8.85 -4.31
N SER A 38 -1.14 -8.51 -3.24
CA SER A 38 -1.88 -9.47 -2.41
C SER A 38 -2.91 -10.28 -3.19
N LYS A 39 -3.45 -9.75 -4.29
CA LYS A 39 -4.43 -10.45 -5.14
C LYS A 39 -3.79 -11.34 -6.20
N ILE A 40 -2.54 -11.07 -6.60
CA ILE A 40 -1.92 -11.70 -7.78
C ILE A 40 -0.71 -12.59 -7.46
N VAL A 41 -0.05 -12.43 -6.31
CA VAL A 41 1.18 -13.16 -6.01
C VAL A 41 0.91 -14.61 -5.62
N ASP A 42 -0.05 -14.85 -4.74
CA ASP A 42 -0.39 -16.19 -4.28
C ASP A 42 -1.86 -16.28 -3.83
N PRO A 43 -2.51 -17.46 -3.98
CA PRO A 43 -3.87 -17.67 -3.51
C PRO A 43 -3.96 -17.88 -1.98
N SER A 44 -2.83 -18.07 -1.30
CA SER A 44 -2.76 -18.43 0.13
C SER A 44 -2.74 -17.23 1.09
N LYS A 45 -2.89 -15.99 0.59
CA LYS A 45 -2.78 -14.72 1.34
C LYS A 45 -1.43 -14.50 2.03
N ASN A 46 -0.42 -15.30 1.73
CA ASN A 46 0.87 -15.24 2.41
C ASN A 46 1.57 -13.89 2.15
N PHE A 47 1.54 -13.42 0.90
CA PHE A 47 2.04 -12.08 0.56
C PHE A 47 1.29 -10.99 1.33
N GLN A 48 -0.04 -11.09 1.40
CA GLN A 48 -0.88 -10.13 2.11
C GLN A 48 -0.47 -10.02 3.57
N GLU A 49 -0.38 -11.16 4.27
CA GLU A 49 -0.06 -11.23 5.70
C GLU A 49 1.38 -10.77 5.98
N THR A 50 2.34 -11.16 5.14
CA THR A 50 3.77 -10.82 5.30
C THR A 50 4.00 -9.31 5.27
N PHE A 51 3.31 -8.59 4.38
CA PHE A 51 3.55 -7.16 4.14
C PHE A 51 2.45 -6.24 4.68
N GLN A 52 1.48 -6.77 5.43
CA GLN A 52 0.38 -5.97 5.97
C GLN A 52 0.88 -4.83 6.85
N GLU A 53 1.79 -5.10 7.78
CA GLU A 53 2.30 -4.07 8.70
C GLU A 53 3.16 -3.01 7.98
N TYR A 54 3.82 -3.38 6.88
CA TYR A 54 4.49 -2.43 5.99
C TYR A 54 3.48 -1.50 5.30
N ALA A 55 2.43 -2.06 4.69
CA ALA A 55 1.36 -1.28 4.06
C ALA A 55 0.62 -0.37 5.07
N MET A 56 0.50 -0.81 6.33
CA MET A 56 -0.06 -0.01 7.42
C MET A 56 0.88 1.05 7.99
N GLY A 57 2.12 1.14 7.48
CA GLY A 57 3.14 2.08 7.94
C GLY A 57 3.63 1.80 9.37
N LYS A 58 3.59 0.56 9.83
CA LYS A 58 4.03 0.18 11.18
C LYS A 58 5.41 -0.46 11.19
N ASP A 59 5.78 -1.14 10.11
CA ASP A 59 7.11 -1.74 9.93
C ASP A 59 7.67 -1.41 8.54
N MET A 60 8.53 -0.39 8.47
CA MET A 60 9.21 0.02 7.23
C MET A 60 10.48 -0.79 6.96
N GLY A 61 10.90 -1.66 7.88
CA GLY A 61 12.06 -2.54 7.72
C GLY A 61 11.78 -3.70 6.78
N ASN A 62 10.56 -4.25 6.83
CA ASN A 62 10.12 -5.33 5.94
C ASN A 62 9.50 -4.79 4.64
N ARG A 63 10.32 -4.21 3.76
CA ARG A 63 9.81 -3.61 2.51
C ARG A 63 9.32 -4.65 1.52
N MET A 64 8.26 -4.28 0.79
CA MET A 64 7.83 -5.03 -0.39
C MET A 64 8.88 -5.04 -1.51
N PRO A 65 8.91 -6.09 -2.34
CA PRO A 65 9.72 -6.11 -3.55
C PRO A 65 9.18 -5.10 -4.58
N LEU A 66 10.05 -4.55 -5.42
CA LEU A 66 9.68 -3.59 -6.48
C LEU A 66 8.73 -4.20 -7.52
N TYR A 67 8.89 -5.49 -7.82
CA TYR A 67 8.08 -6.23 -8.77
C TYR A 67 7.85 -7.66 -8.28
N VAL A 68 6.76 -8.25 -8.76
CA VAL A 68 6.37 -9.61 -8.42
C VAL A 68 6.02 -10.39 -9.68
N LYS A 69 6.11 -11.71 -9.59
CA LYS A 69 5.59 -12.61 -10.61
C LYS A 69 4.19 -13.07 -10.18
N PRO A 70 3.14 -12.80 -10.96
CA PRO A 70 1.82 -13.34 -10.68
C PRO A 70 1.81 -14.88 -10.71
N HIS A 71 0.95 -15.50 -9.90
CA HIS A 71 0.78 -16.96 -9.90
C HIS A 71 0.10 -17.48 -11.18
N GLU A 72 -0.61 -16.62 -11.92
CA GLU A 72 -1.26 -16.92 -13.19
C GLU A 72 -1.17 -15.73 -14.17
N LEU A 73 -1.47 -15.99 -15.45
CA LEU A 73 -1.49 -14.93 -16.46
C LEU A 73 -2.71 -14.02 -16.24
N LEU A 74 -2.47 -12.71 -16.25
CA LEU A 74 -3.52 -11.71 -16.09
C LEU A 74 -4.09 -11.30 -17.45
N SER A 75 -5.42 -11.29 -17.57
CA SER A 75 -6.11 -10.66 -18.68
C SER A 75 -6.19 -9.14 -18.50
N VAL A 76 -6.57 -8.43 -19.56
CA VAL A 76 -6.83 -6.97 -19.49
C VAL A 76 -7.92 -6.65 -18.47
N THR A 77 -8.96 -7.48 -18.40
CA THR A 77 -10.06 -7.30 -17.45
C THR A 77 -9.60 -7.46 -16.01
N ASP A 78 -8.69 -8.40 -15.73
CA ASP A 78 -8.14 -8.58 -14.39
C ASP A 78 -7.38 -7.33 -13.95
N VAL A 79 -6.55 -6.77 -14.84
CA VAL A 79 -5.84 -5.51 -14.56
C VAL A 79 -6.82 -4.36 -14.33
N MET A 80 -7.90 -4.26 -15.11
CA MET A 80 -8.93 -3.24 -14.88
C MET A 80 -9.57 -3.38 -13.49
N HIS A 81 -9.92 -4.60 -13.07
CA HIS A 81 -10.49 -4.83 -11.74
C HIS A 81 -9.51 -4.53 -10.60
N LEU A 82 -8.22 -4.86 -10.79
CA LEU A 82 -7.17 -4.53 -9.81
C LEU A 82 -7.05 -3.01 -9.64
N MET A 83 -7.10 -2.25 -10.74
CA MET A 83 -7.04 -0.80 -10.75
C MET A 83 -8.28 -0.11 -10.16
N THR A 84 -9.36 -0.85 -9.89
CA THR A 84 -10.59 -0.33 -9.27
C THR A 84 -10.77 -0.80 -7.82
N SER A 85 -9.73 -1.33 -7.19
CA SER A 85 -9.84 -1.88 -5.83
C SER A 85 -9.89 -0.81 -4.74
N HIS A 86 -10.68 -1.08 -3.71
CA HIS A 86 -10.79 -0.29 -2.48
C HIS A 86 -10.39 -1.12 -1.26
N TYR A 87 -9.41 -2.01 -1.42
CA TYR A 87 -8.89 -2.87 -0.37
C TYR A 87 -9.85 -3.95 0.13
N GLU A 88 -10.82 -4.35 -0.70
CA GLU A 88 -11.87 -5.29 -0.34
C GLU A 88 -11.30 -6.59 0.25
N GLY A 89 -11.78 -6.99 1.43
CA GLY A 89 -11.32 -8.21 2.10
C GLY A 89 -9.99 -8.11 2.84
N THR A 90 -9.49 -6.88 3.07
CA THR A 90 -8.28 -6.60 3.85
C THR A 90 -8.58 -5.72 5.06
N VAL A 91 -7.58 -5.50 5.94
CA VAL A 91 -7.70 -4.60 7.09
C VAL A 91 -7.85 -3.12 6.71
N LEU A 92 -7.59 -2.78 5.46
CA LEU A 92 -7.71 -1.43 4.90
C LEU A 92 -9.05 -1.20 4.17
N ASP A 93 -9.94 -2.20 4.18
CA ASP A 93 -11.26 -2.13 3.57
C ASP A 93 -12.13 -1.11 4.30
N SER A 94 -12.29 0.05 3.67
CA SER A 94 -13.03 1.15 4.25
C SER A 94 -14.55 0.89 4.28
N THR A 95 -15.08 -0.09 3.54
CA THR A 95 -16.52 -0.40 3.59
C THR A 95 -16.99 -0.88 4.97
N ASN A 96 -16.05 -1.32 5.82
CA ASN A 96 -16.32 -1.86 7.15
C ASN A 96 -16.06 -0.86 8.28
N ASP A 97 -15.58 0.35 7.98
CA ASP A 97 -15.31 1.37 9.00
C ASP A 97 -16.51 2.32 9.24
N VAL A 98 -16.41 3.13 10.29
CA VAL A 98 -17.46 4.08 10.71
C VAL A 98 -17.80 5.14 9.65
N GLY A 99 -16.85 5.48 8.78
CA GLY A 99 -17.01 6.43 7.68
C GLY A 99 -17.73 5.86 6.46
N ALA A 100 -18.00 4.55 6.40
CA ALA A 100 -18.68 3.92 5.28
C ALA A 100 -20.19 4.27 5.22
N GLY A 101 -20.78 4.65 6.36
CA GLY A 101 -22.20 4.95 6.48
C GLY A 101 -23.10 3.71 6.27
N LEU A 102 -24.41 3.94 6.18
CA LEU A 102 -25.42 2.88 6.15
C LEU A 102 -25.28 1.93 4.94
N PHE A 103 -24.70 2.41 3.84
CA PHE A 103 -24.57 1.67 2.58
C PHE A 103 -23.16 1.14 2.31
N GLY A 104 -22.24 1.21 3.28
CA GLY A 104 -20.90 0.63 3.13
C GLY A 104 -20.06 1.28 2.03
N SER A 105 -20.09 2.61 1.92
CA SER A 105 -19.34 3.33 0.86
C SER A 105 -17.83 3.11 0.99
N PRO A 106 -17.14 2.66 -0.09
CA PRO A 106 -15.69 2.51 -0.09
C PRO A 106 -14.95 3.83 -0.28
N TYR A 107 -15.66 4.92 -0.57
CA TYR A 107 -15.07 6.22 -0.86
C TYR A 107 -15.08 7.15 0.35
N ARG A 108 -14.01 7.93 0.50
CA ARG A 108 -13.90 8.99 1.51
C ARG A 108 -13.85 10.37 0.87
N PRO A 109 -14.59 11.36 1.41
CA PRO A 109 -14.48 12.73 0.94
C PRO A 109 -13.06 13.24 1.20
N ARG A 110 -12.52 13.99 0.26
CA ARG A 110 -11.20 14.62 0.41
C ARG A 110 -11.33 15.93 1.20
N PRO A 111 -10.28 16.35 1.95
CA PRO A 111 -8.95 15.75 2.06
C PRO A 111 -8.91 14.43 2.85
N LEU A 112 -8.00 13.53 2.48
CA LEU A 112 -7.89 12.21 3.13
C LEU A 112 -7.12 12.25 4.45
N SER A 113 -6.39 13.31 4.71
CA SER A 113 -5.69 13.56 5.97
C SER A 113 -6.42 14.64 6.79
N TRP A 114 -6.55 14.45 8.09
CA TRP A 114 -7.08 15.46 9.00
C TRP A 114 -6.35 15.46 10.33
N LYS A 115 -6.47 16.56 11.07
CA LYS A 115 -5.94 16.66 12.43
C LYS A 115 -7.07 16.64 13.43
N TYR A 116 -6.88 15.90 14.52
CA TYR A 116 -7.77 15.92 15.66
C TYR A 116 -6.91 15.91 16.93
N ASN A 117 -7.06 16.95 17.75
CA ASN A 117 -6.11 17.29 18.82
C ASN A 117 -4.67 17.39 18.28
N GLU A 118 -3.73 16.68 18.88
CA GLU A 118 -2.30 16.68 18.51
C GLU A 118 -1.96 15.60 17.47
N SER A 119 -2.93 14.77 17.09
CA SER A 119 -2.72 13.63 16.19
C SER A 119 -3.17 13.95 14.77
N THR A 120 -2.40 13.45 13.79
CA THR A 120 -2.78 13.45 12.38
C THR A 120 -3.31 12.06 12.02
N TYR A 121 -4.44 12.04 11.33
CA TYR A 121 -5.13 10.83 10.89
C TYR A 121 -5.23 10.83 9.38
N VAL A 122 -5.34 9.63 8.81
CA VAL A 122 -5.44 9.41 7.37
C VAL A 122 -6.55 8.41 7.07
N ASN A 123 -7.22 8.62 5.95
CA ASN A 123 -8.05 7.64 5.28
C ASN A 123 -7.27 7.04 4.13
N GLU A 124 -7.54 5.78 3.82
CA GLU A 124 -6.88 5.14 2.69
C GLU A 124 -7.26 5.77 1.37
N ARG A 125 -6.25 5.90 0.52
CA ARG A 125 -6.45 6.23 -0.89
C ARG A 125 -6.66 4.91 -1.63
N SER A 126 -7.82 4.75 -2.27
CA SER A 126 -8.11 3.61 -3.15
C SER A 126 -7.08 3.49 -4.29
N VAL A 127 -7.02 2.32 -4.92
CA VAL A 127 -6.08 2.04 -6.01
C VAL A 127 -6.28 3.01 -7.18
#